data_AF-A0A368G2U7-F1
#
_entry.id   AF-A0A368G2U7-F1
#
_cell.length_a   1.000
_cell.length_b   1.000
_cell.length_c   1.000
_cell.angle_alpha   90.00
_cell.angle_beta   90.00
_cell.angle_gamma   90.00
#
_symmetry.space_group_name_H-M   'P 1'
#
loop_
_entity.id
_entity.type
_entity.pdbx_description
1 polymer ?
#
loop_
_entity_poly.entity_id
_entity_poly.type
_entity_poly.pdbx_seq_one_letter_code
_entity_poly.pdbx_strand_id
1 'polypeptide(L)'
;MSSECERGPLTTSTVDYWIQHVVFPCQVTILAMVIYDIVRSVTSVKARIVAKPNLLLLALLNLLIFGSMLPQSLGSFSWFFENETFRRFYHHSKIPINALSNLMSAVEICITLAICLECYLRSKSSSLTKCFEPNARYVVFLVAVLAASVALTVYHFVLYELDTGYKCDGTKLVVRIKLNTDLLSLAAIKFFNLTQAVVVIVIPCICMILVNHKHADLIRSDVFPTSSYSECRELFSVENCLESRKKKILLYLPLLTGCFVVSHMLSFLPFLYDLIPSLYEWGFPYVITVMNSVLITGKIVTLALSSRICQDLGRLGLTSY
;
A
#
# COMPACT_ATOMS: atom_id res chain seq x y z
N MET A 1 -34.42 -29.33 1.76
CA MET A 1 -33.92 -27.94 1.63
C MET A 1 -33.31 -27.81 0.24
N SER A 2 -33.72 -26.82 -0.55
CA SER A 2 -33.07 -26.56 -1.84
C SER A 2 -31.64 -26.10 -1.59
N SER A 3 -30.70 -26.56 -2.42
CA SER A 3 -29.29 -26.15 -2.41
C SER A 3 -29.09 -24.63 -2.51
N GLU A 4 -30.11 -23.89 -2.99
CA GLU A 4 -30.10 -22.43 -3.09
C GLU A 4 -30.16 -21.69 -1.75
N CYS A 5 -30.66 -22.33 -0.68
CA CYS A 5 -30.81 -21.71 0.63
C CYS A 5 -29.67 -22.02 1.61
N GLU A 6 -28.69 -22.82 1.20
CA GLU A 6 -27.50 -23.06 1.99
C GLU A 6 -26.64 -21.79 2.10
N ARG A 7 -26.07 -21.55 3.28
CA ARG A 7 -25.13 -20.46 3.53
C ARG A 7 -23.76 -20.91 3.04
N GLY A 8 -23.09 -20.05 2.30
CA GLY A 8 -21.77 -20.33 1.76
C GLY A 8 -20.81 -19.17 2.01
N PRO A 9 -19.55 -19.33 1.60
CA PRO A 9 -18.53 -18.30 1.69
C PRO A 9 -18.99 -16.96 1.10
N LEU A 10 -18.64 -15.86 1.76
CA LEU A 10 -18.95 -14.49 1.31
C LEU A 10 -17.95 -14.01 0.24
N THR A 11 -17.65 -14.87 -0.72
CA THR A 11 -16.62 -14.66 -1.77
C THR A 11 -17.29 -14.59 -3.14
N THR A 12 -16.72 -13.83 -4.06
CA THR A 12 -17.35 -13.59 -5.37
C THR A 12 -17.06 -14.67 -6.41
N SER A 13 -16.01 -15.47 -6.20
CA SER A 13 -15.62 -16.56 -7.10
C SER A 13 -14.78 -17.61 -6.38
N THR A 14 -14.49 -18.74 -7.03
CA THR A 14 -13.59 -19.78 -6.52
C THR A 14 -12.16 -19.26 -6.33
N VAL A 15 -11.68 -18.38 -7.21
CA VAL A 15 -10.36 -17.74 -7.09
C VAL A 15 -10.34 -16.77 -5.91
N ASP A 16 -11.41 -15.99 -5.74
CA ASP A 16 -11.57 -15.12 -4.57
C ASP A 16 -11.57 -15.94 -3.28
N TYR A 17 -12.28 -17.07 -3.25
CA TYR A 17 -12.21 -17.99 -2.11
C TYR A 17 -10.77 -18.39 -1.77
N TRP A 18 -9.99 -18.91 -2.71
CA TRP A 18 -8.62 -19.34 -2.42
C TRP A 18 -7.69 -18.18 -2.00
N ILE A 19 -7.87 -17.01 -2.61
CA ILE A 19 -7.10 -15.82 -2.24
C ILE A 19 -7.44 -15.38 -0.82
N GLN A 20 -8.72 -15.26 -0.49
CA GLN A 20 -9.19 -14.83 0.83
C GLN A 20 -8.90 -15.85 1.93
N HIS A 21 -8.97 -17.14 1.61
CA HIS A 21 -8.84 -18.23 2.58
C HIS A 21 -7.39 -18.62 2.87
N VAL A 22 -6.50 -18.49 1.89
CA VAL A 22 -5.10 -18.97 1.99
C VAL A 22 -4.09 -17.87 1.74
N VAL A 23 -4.19 -17.17 0.60
CA VAL A 23 -3.15 -16.22 0.19
C VAL A 23 -3.10 -15.01 1.12
N PHE A 24 -4.25 -14.42 1.44
CA PHE A 24 -4.33 -13.23 2.29
C PHE A 24 -3.84 -13.48 3.72
N PRO A 25 -4.22 -14.57 4.43
CA PRO A 25 -3.61 -14.92 5.72
C PRO A 25 -2.08 -15.05 5.68
N CYS A 26 -1.53 -15.64 4.61
CA CYS A 26 -0.09 -15.69 4.41
C CYS A 26 0.52 -14.28 4.23
N GLN A 27 -0.12 -13.42 3.44
CA GLN A 27 0.31 -12.03 3.24
C GLN A 27 0.30 -11.25 4.58
N VAL A 28 -0.74 -11.39 5.40
CA VAL A 28 -0.83 -10.78 6.74
C VAL A 28 0.31 -11.25 7.64
N THR A 29 0.63 -12.54 7.61
CA THR A 29 1.73 -13.11 8.40
C THR A 29 3.08 -12.53 7.97
N ILE A 30 3.33 -12.42 6.67
CA ILE A 30 4.56 -11.81 6.14
C ILE A 30 4.62 -10.32 6.51
N LEU A 31 3.51 -9.59 6.38
CA LEU A 31 3.44 -8.19 6.80
C LEU A 31 3.79 -8.03 8.27
N ALA A 32 3.24 -8.87 9.16
CA ALA A 32 3.52 -8.83 10.59
C ALA A 32 5.02 -9.03 10.87
N MET A 33 5.68 -9.96 10.16
CA MET A 33 7.14 -10.15 10.28
C MET A 33 7.93 -8.92 9.82
N VAL A 34 7.53 -8.28 8.71
CA VAL A 34 8.18 -7.06 8.20
C VAL A 34 8.02 -5.90 9.19
N ILE A 35 6.80 -5.69 9.71
CA ILE A 35 6.53 -4.65 10.70
C ILE A 35 7.31 -4.93 11.98
N TYR A 36 7.39 -6.17 12.44
CA TYR A 36 8.20 -6.55 13.59
C TYR A 36 9.68 -6.21 13.40
N ASP A 37 10.28 -6.51 12.24
CA ASP A 37 11.66 -6.13 11.92
C ASP A 37 11.87 -4.61 11.95
N ILE A 38 10.92 -3.84 11.41
CA ILE A 38 10.93 -2.37 11.44
C ILE A 38 10.89 -1.87 12.88
N VAL A 39 9.89 -2.27 13.67
CA VAL A 39 9.72 -1.82 15.05
C VAL A 39 10.95 -2.17 15.88
N ARG A 40 11.42 -3.43 15.80
CA ARG A 40 12.64 -3.89 16.48
C ARG A 40 13.84 -3.02 16.12
N SER A 41 14.04 -2.75 14.83
CA SER A 41 15.16 -1.91 14.36
C SER A 41 15.01 -0.47 14.86
N VAL A 42 13.82 0.10 14.79
CA VAL A 42 13.56 1.49 15.20
C VAL A 42 13.70 1.73 16.70
N THR A 43 13.41 0.71 17.52
CA THR A 43 13.59 0.74 18.99
C THR A 43 15.02 0.48 19.45
N SER A 44 15.87 -0.08 18.59
CA SER A 44 17.25 -0.38 18.93
C SER A 44 18.08 0.91 18.99
N VAL A 45 18.66 1.20 20.17
CA VAL A 45 19.53 2.37 20.40
C VAL A 45 20.75 2.38 19.47
N LYS A 46 21.19 1.20 19.03
CA LYS A 46 22.36 1.05 18.14
C LYS A 46 22.00 1.25 16.67
N ALA A 47 20.73 1.05 16.28
CA ALA A 47 20.34 1.06 14.88
C ALA A 47 20.12 2.49 14.38
N ARG A 48 20.91 2.88 13.38
CA ARG A 48 20.69 4.12 12.62
C ARG A 48 19.79 3.83 11.43
N ILE A 49 18.69 4.56 11.32
CA ILE A 49 17.68 4.38 10.26
C ILE A 49 17.34 5.73 9.65
N VAL A 50 17.48 5.85 8.34
CA VAL A 50 17.02 7.03 7.59
C VAL A 50 15.49 7.02 7.49
N ALA A 51 14.84 8.20 7.44
CA ALA A 51 13.39 8.31 7.25
C ALA A 51 12.53 7.57 8.29
N LYS A 52 13.04 7.40 9.52
CA LYS A 52 12.37 6.74 10.65
C LYS A 52 10.88 7.13 10.84
N PRO A 53 10.48 8.42 10.89
CA PRO A 53 9.07 8.76 11.11
C PRO A 53 8.18 8.33 9.94
N ASN A 54 8.62 8.54 8.70
CA ASN A 54 7.90 8.12 7.50
C ASN A 54 7.81 6.60 7.39
N LEU A 55 8.86 5.86 7.77
CA LEU A 55 8.86 4.39 7.76
C LEU A 55 7.89 3.79 8.79
N LEU A 56 7.81 4.37 10.00
CA LEU A 56 6.82 3.96 11.00
C LEU A 56 5.40 4.27 10.55
N LEU A 57 5.18 5.45 9.97
CA LEU A 57 3.89 5.83 9.40
C LEU A 57 3.48 4.89 8.26
N LEU A 58 4.42 4.52 7.39
CA LEU A 58 4.17 3.57 6.31
C LEU A 58 3.78 2.18 6.83
N ALA A 59 4.45 1.71 7.89
CA ALA A 59 4.10 0.45 8.55
C ALA A 59 2.68 0.50 9.17
N LEU A 60 2.32 1.62 9.81
CA LEU A 60 0.98 1.83 10.36
C LEU A 60 -0.09 1.87 9.25
N LEU A 61 0.15 2.58 8.16
CA LEU A 61 -0.76 2.64 7.02
C LEU A 61 -0.99 1.26 6.41
N ASN A 62 0.07 0.47 6.22
CA ASN A 62 -0.06 -0.91 5.74
C ASN A 62 -0.87 -1.79 6.71
N LEU A 63 -0.68 -1.63 8.02
CA LEU A 63 -1.48 -2.35 9.02
C LEU A 63 -2.96 -1.96 8.94
N LEU A 64 -3.28 -0.68 8.71
CA LEU A 64 -4.66 -0.21 8.53
C LEU A 64 -5.27 -0.72 7.21
N ILE A 65 -4.52 -0.70 6.10
CA ILE A 65 -4.98 -1.21 4.80
C ILE A 65 -5.30 -2.70 4.90
N PHE A 66 -4.39 -3.51 5.46
CA PHE A 66 -4.62 -4.94 5.64
C PHE A 66 -5.72 -5.22 6.66
N GLY A 67 -5.79 -4.45 7.75
CA GLY A 67 -6.88 -4.54 8.73
C GLY A 67 -8.24 -4.27 8.10
N SER A 68 -8.32 -3.32 7.15
CA SER A 68 -9.55 -3.03 6.42
C SER A 68 -9.99 -4.21 5.54
N MET A 69 -9.06 -4.99 4.99
CA MET A 69 -9.38 -6.16 4.16
C MET A 69 -9.67 -7.43 4.98
N LEU A 70 -9.38 -7.43 6.28
CA LEU A 70 -9.56 -8.60 7.14
C LEU A 70 -10.99 -9.19 7.13
N PRO A 71 -12.08 -8.39 7.17
CA PRO A 71 -13.43 -8.94 7.07
C PRO A 71 -13.68 -9.71 5.77
N GLN A 72 -12.99 -9.36 4.67
CA GLN A 72 -13.11 -10.09 3.40
C GLN A 72 -12.54 -11.50 3.52
N SER A 73 -11.35 -11.61 4.13
CA SER A 73 -10.71 -12.91 4.39
C SER A 73 -11.51 -13.77 5.37
N LEU A 74 -11.96 -13.17 6.48
CA LEU A 74 -12.76 -13.88 7.48
C LEU A 74 -14.06 -14.45 6.89
N GLY A 75 -14.68 -13.76 5.94
CA GLY A 75 -15.89 -14.22 5.24
C GLY A 75 -15.71 -15.50 4.42
N SER A 76 -14.49 -16.03 4.26
CA SER A 76 -14.24 -17.33 3.62
C SER A 76 -14.34 -18.52 4.59
N PHE A 77 -14.32 -18.29 5.92
CA PHE A 77 -14.32 -19.34 6.93
C PHE A 77 -15.75 -19.57 7.47
N SER A 78 -16.13 -20.83 7.66
CA SER A 78 -17.50 -21.24 8.07
C SER A 78 -17.96 -20.55 9.34
N TRP A 79 -17.09 -20.48 10.34
CA TRP A 79 -17.39 -19.82 11.61
C TRP A 79 -17.87 -18.36 11.43
N PHE A 80 -17.38 -17.66 10.40
CA PHE A 80 -17.76 -16.28 10.13
C PHE A 80 -18.92 -16.17 9.16
N PHE A 81 -18.91 -16.88 8.02
CA PHE A 81 -19.99 -16.74 7.04
C PHE A 81 -21.31 -17.36 7.51
N GLU A 82 -21.30 -18.28 8.46
CA GLU A 82 -22.54 -18.81 9.07
C GLU A 82 -23.13 -17.86 10.11
N ASN A 83 -22.32 -16.96 10.69
CA ASN A 83 -22.71 -16.02 11.72
C ASN A 83 -23.46 -14.81 11.13
N GLU A 84 -24.74 -14.67 11.47
CA GLU A 84 -25.61 -13.60 10.94
C GLU A 84 -25.13 -12.19 11.31
N THR A 85 -24.61 -12.00 12.54
CA THR A 85 -24.08 -10.71 12.99
C THR A 85 -22.87 -10.31 12.14
N PHE A 86 -21.97 -11.26 11.88
CA PHE A 86 -20.82 -11.02 11.02
C PHE A 86 -21.23 -10.71 9.59
N ARG A 87 -22.21 -11.45 9.02
CA ARG A 87 -22.71 -11.18 7.65
C ARG A 87 -23.27 -9.77 7.51
N ARG A 88 -24.10 -9.34 8.47
CA ARG A 88 -24.66 -7.98 8.48
C ARG A 88 -23.55 -6.93 8.56
N PHE A 89 -22.57 -7.13 9.45
CA PHE A 89 -21.40 -6.27 9.54
C PHE A 89 -20.62 -6.24 8.20
N TYR A 90 -20.30 -7.41 7.64
CA TYR A 90 -19.58 -7.56 6.38
C TYR A 90 -20.26 -6.76 5.25
N HIS A 91 -21.58 -6.89 5.12
CA HIS A 91 -22.30 -6.22 4.04
C HIS A 91 -22.42 -4.71 4.24
N HIS A 92 -22.77 -4.24 5.45
CA HIS A 92 -22.90 -2.80 5.73
C HIS A 92 -21.56 -2.07 5.72
N SER A 93 -20.49 -2.73 6.15
CA SER A 93 -19.16 -2.12 6.21
C SER A 93 -18.40 -2.18 4.88
N LYS A 94 -18.84 -2.98 3.90
CA LYS A 94 -18.10 -3.23 2.65
C LYS A 94 -17.72 -1.96 1.89
N ILE A 95 -18.67 -1.05 1.70
CA ILE A 95 -18.43 0.22 0.99
C ILE A 95 -17.47 1.13 1.78
N PRO A 96 -17.75 1.50 3.04
CA PRO A 96 -16.87 2.41 3.78
C PRO A 96 -15.48 1.81 4.02
N ILE A 97 -15.36 0.49 4.22
CA ILE A 97 -14.06 -0.18 4.34
C ILE A 97 -13.26 -0.08 3.04
N ASN A 98 -13.88 -0.35 1.89
CA ASN A 98 -13.20 -0.23 0.59
C ASN A 98 -12.82 1.23 0.29
N ALA A 99 -13.69 2.19 0.61
CA ALA A 99 -13.39 3.61 0.46
C ALA A 99 -12.22 4.04 1.36
N LEU A 100 -12.19 3.58 2.61
CA LEU A 100 -11.09 3.82 3.54
C LEU A 100 -9.78 3.19 3.05
N SER A 101 -9.83 1.98 2.49
CA SER A 101 -8.66 1.30 1.92
C SER A 101 -8.05 2.08 0.75
N ASN A 102 -8.90 2.67 -0.11
CA ASN A 102 -8.46 3.55 -1.19
C ASN A 102 -7.81 4.83 -0.66
N LEU A 103 -8.43 5.49 0.33
CA LEU A 103 -7.87 6.67 0.99
C LEU A 103 -6.50 6.38 1.61
N MET A 104 -6.40 5.31 2.41
CA MET A 104 -5.15 4.92 3.05
C MET A 104 -4.08 4.52 2.04
N SER A 105 -4.47 3.88 0.93
CA SER A 105 -3.54 3.56 -0.16
C SER A 105 -3.00 4.80 -0.88
N ALA A 106 -3.81 5.85 -1.05
CA ALA A 106 -3.34 7.11 -1.62
C ALA A 106 -2.31 7.80 -0.69
N VAL A 107 -2.59 7.82 0.62
CA VAL A 107 -1.63 8.33 1.62
C VAL A 107 -0.35 7.49 1.63
N GLU A 108 -0.47 6.16 1.61
CA GLU A 108 0.66 5.21 1.59
C GLU A 108 1.61 5.47 0.42
N ILE A 109 1.07 5.68 -0.79
CA ILE A 109 1.87 6.02 -1.98
C ILE A 109 2.67 7.31 -1.77
N CYS A 110 2.04 8.37 -1.25
CA CYS A 110 2.72 9.63 -0.96
C CYS A 110 3.82 9.47 0.10
N ILE A 111 3.58 8.67 1.15
CA ILE A 111 4.58 8.40 2.18
C ILE A 111 5.73 7.55 1.64
N THR A 112 5.46 6.55 0.80
CA THR A 112 6.50 5.75 0.12
C THR A 112 7.41 6.63 -0.73
N LEU A 113 6.83 7.57 -1.49
CA LEU A 113 7.62 8.57 -2.24
C LEU A 113 8.42 9.49 -1.32
N ALA A 114 7.83 9.93 -0.21
CA ALA A 114 8.51 10.77 0.77
C ALA A 114 9.73 10.06 1.37
N ILE A 115 9.64 8.76 1.66
CA ILE A 115 10.79 7.94 2.12
C ILE A 115 11.89 7.92 1.05
N CYS A 116 11.54 7.67 -0.21
CA CYS A 116 12.54 7.60 -1.29
C CYS A 116 13.22 8.96 -1.51
N LEU A 117 12.43 10.04 -1.48
CA LEU A 117 12.94 11.40 -1.59
C LEU A 117 13.83 11.77 -0.40
N GLU A 118 13.43 11.44 0.83
CA GLU A 118 14.22 11.67 2.03
C GLU A 118 15.54 10.90 1.99
N CYS A 119 15.52 9.62 1.60
CA CYS A 119 16.70 8.79 1.41
C CYS A 119 17.68 9.40 0.39
N TYR A 120 17.15 9.88 -0.75
CA TYR A 120 17.92 10.58 -1.76
C TYR A 120 18.52 11.89 -1.24
N LEU A 121 17.70 12.75 -0.62
CA LEU A 121 18.12 14.06 -0.13
C LEU A 121 19.17 13.96 0.98
N ARG A 122 19.05 12.97 1.88
CA ARG A 122 20.07 12.71 2.91
C ARG A 122 21.36 12.21 2.29
N SER A 123 21.29 11.34 1.28
CA SER A 123 22.46 10.87 0.54
C SER A 123 23.18 12.02 -0.19
N LYS A 124 22.43 13.04 -0.62
CA LYS A 124 22.96 14.26 -1.25
C LYS A 124 23.43 15.33 -0.24
N SER A 125 23.19 15.14 1.07
CA SER A 125 23.38 16.18 2.09
C SER A 125 22.67 17.50 1.77
N SER A 126 21.47 17.42 1.19
CA SER A 126 20.66 18.60 0.87
C SER A 126 20.05 19.23 2.12
N SER A 127 19.98 20.56 2.17
CA SER A 127 19.26 21.29 3.23
C SER A 127 17.74 21.04 3.25
N LEU A 128 17.18 20.50 2.16
CA LEU A 128 15.75 20.17 2.06
C LEU A 128 15.33 19.02 2.99
N THR A 129 16.27 18.24 3.52
CA THR A 129 16.01 17.17 4.50
C THR A 129 15.30 17.68 5.75
N LYS A 130 15.49 18.95 6.11
CA LYS A 130 14.82 19.63 7.23
C LYS A 130 13.29 19.66 7.13
N CYS A 131 12.73 19.43 5.94
CA CYS A 131 11.27 19.32 5.76
C CYS A 131 10.69 18.02 6.34
N PHE A 132 11.52 16.99 6.51
CA PHE A 132 11.14 15.68 7.04
C PHE A 132 11.51 15.49 8.51
N GLU A 133 12.05 16.53 9.15
CA GLU A 133 12.23 16.58 10.60
C GLU A 133 10.86 16.63 11.28
N PRO A 134 10.62 15.88 12.38
CA PRO A 134 9.35 15.86 13.09
C PRO A 134 9.10 17.18 13.84
N ASN A 135 8.82 18.23 13.07
CA ASN A 135 8.52 19.59 13.49
C ASN A 135 7.16 20.02 12.89
N ALA A 136 6.75 21.26 13.13
CA ALA A 136 5.49 21.78 12.61
C ALA A 136 5.37 21.69 11.07
N ARG A 137 6.48 21.79 10.33
CA ARG A 137 6.48 21.69 8.85
C ARG A 137 6.16 20.27 8.41
N TYR A 138 6.69 19.27 9.11
CA TYR A 138 6.37 17.87 8.84
C TYR A 138 4.90 17.55 9.14
N VAL A 139 4.34 18.11 10.22
CA VAL A 139 2.90 18.00 10.50
C VAL A 139 2.06 18.62 9.37
N VAL A 140 2.43 19.82 8.91
CA VAL A 140 1.76 20.47 7.76
C VAL A 140 1.86 19.61 6.51
N PHE A 141 3.01 18.99 6.25
CA PHE A 141 3.19 18.04 5.15
C PHE A 141 2.22 16.85 5.27
N LEU A 142 2.12 16.22 6.44
CA LEU A 142 1.20 15.09 6.67
C LEU A 142 -0.27 15.49 6.48
N VAL A 143 -0.67 16.66 7.00
CA VAL A 143 -2.02 17.20 6.82
C VAL A 143 -2.31 17.47 5.35
N ALA A 144 -1.35 18.03 4.61
CA ALA A 144 -1.50 18.28 3.17
C ALA A 144 -1.64 16.98 2.37
N VAL A 145 -0.83 15.96 2.68
CA VAL A 145 -0.94 14.63 2.05
C VAL A 145 -2.30 14.01 2.33
N LEU A 146 -2.77 14.05 3.58
CA LEU A 146 -4.08 13.53 3.96
C LEU A 146 -5.21 14.29 3.26
N ALA A 147 -5.18 15.62 3.27
CA ALA A 147 -6.21 16.45 2.63
C ALA A 147 -6.28 16.21 1.11
N ALA A 148 -5.12 16.14 0.44
CA ALA A 148 -5.06 15.82 -0.98
C ALA A 148 -5.58 14.41 -1.28
N SER A 149 -5.26 13.42 -0.45
CA SER A 149 -5.75 12.05 -0.58
C SER A 149 -7.26 11.97 -0.38
N VAL A 150 -7.81 12.70 0.59
CA VAL A 150 -9.27 12.80 0.80
C VAL A 150 -9.93 13.43 -0.42
N ALA A 151 -9.43 14.56 -0.91
CA ALA A 151 -9.99 15.23 -2.08
C ALA A 151 -10.05 14.32 -3.33
N LEU A 152 -9.07 13.42 -3.48
CA LEU A 152 -8.99 12.50 -4.60
C LEU A 152 -9.82 11.22 -4.43
N THR A 153 -10.17 10.82 -3.20
CA THR A 153 -10.76 9.48 -2.94
C THR A 153 -12.10 9.52 -2.22
N VAL A 154 -12.54 10.67 -1.69
CA VAL A 154 -13.77 10.79 -0.89
C VAL A 154 -15.02 10.35 -1.67
N TYR A 155 -15.02 10.47 -2.99
CA TYR A 155 -16.13 10.04 -3.83
C TYR A 155 -16.44 8.53 -3.68
N HIS A 156 -15.47 7.68 -3.31
CA HIS A 156 -15.70 6.26 -3.06
C HIS A 156 -16.67 5.98 -1.90
N PHE A 157 -16.83 6.91 -0.95
CA PHE A 157 -17.79 6.77 0.14
C PHE A 157 -19.24 6.86 -0.33
N VAL A 158 -19.47 7.48 -1.48
CA VAL A 158 -20.81 7.75 -2.01
C VAL A 158 -21.04 7.20 -3.41
N LEU A 159 -20.00 6.65 -4.05
CA LEU A 159 -20.03 6.08 -5.40
C LEU A 159 -21.01 4.91 -5.51
N TYR A 160 -21.11 4.12 -4.46
CA TYR A 160 -21.91 2.91 -4.42
C TYR A 160 -23.01 3.00 -3.35
N GLU A 161 -24.13 2.35 -3.63
CA GLU A 161 -25.21 2.11 -2.69
C GLU A 161 -25.44 0.61 -2.50
N LEU A 162 -25.95 0.24 -1.31
CA LEU A 162 -26.29 -1.14 -0.97
C LEU A 162 -27.79 -1.36 -1.17
N ASP A 163 -28.12 -2.25 -2.10
CA ASP A 163 -29.46 -2.78 -2.27
C ASP A 163 -29.54 -4.14 -1.58
N THR A 164 -30.24 -4.20 -0.45
CA THR A 164 -30.37 -5.39 0.40
C THR A 164 -31.76 -5.99 0.28
N GLY A 165 -31.83 -7.30 0.13
CA GLY A 165 -33.08 -8.06 0.16
C GLY A 165 -32.91 -9.39 0.87
N TYR A 166 -34.01 -9.96 1.35
CA TYR A 166 -34.01 -11.30 1.94
C TYR A 166 -34.58 -12.33 0.97
N LYS A 167 -33.93 -13.48 0.88
CA LYS A 167 -34.44 -14.70 0.21
C LYS A 167 -34.60 -15.81 1.24
N CYS A 168 -35.26 -16.90 0.82
CA CYS A 168 -35.49 -18.10 1.65
C CYS A 168 -36.21 -17.75 2.97
N ASP A 169 -37.40 -17.17 2.89
CA ASP A 169 -38.23 -16.82 4.06
C ASP A 169 -37.50 -16.00 5.15
N GLY A 170 -36.68 -15.03 4.72
CA GLY A 170 -35.94 -14.16 5.64
C GLY A 170 -34.60 -14.72 6.12
N THR A 171 -34.21 -15.93 5.73
CA THR A 171 -33.01 -16.60 6.28
C THR A 171 -31.71 -16.29 5.54
N LYS A 172 -31.79 -15.75 4.31
CA LYS A 172 -30.64 -15.43 3.48
C LYS A 172 -30.66 -13.96 3.03
N LEU A 173 -29.79 -13.15 3.65
CA LEU A 173 -29.50 -11.79 3.19
C LEU A 173 -28.77 -11.84 1.84
N VAL A 174 -29.34 -11.15 0.85
CA VAL A 174 -28.78 -10.93 -0.49
C VAL A 174 -28.47 -9.45 -0.61
N VAL A 175 -27.26 -9.13 -1.05
CA VAL A 175 -26.80 -7.75 -1.18
C VAL A 175 -26.27 -7.53 -2.59
N ARG A 176 -26.77 -6.49 -3.24
CA ARG A 176 -26.30 -6.00 -4.53
C ARG A 176 -25.69 -4.62 -4.32
N ILE A 177 -24.52 -4.42 -4.89
CA ILE A 177 -23.87 -3.11 -4.92
C ILE A 177 -24.26 -2.46 -6.24
N LYS A 178 -24.87 -1.28 -6.17
CA LYS A 178 -25.26 -0.48 -7.34
C LYS A 178 -24.49 0.83 -7.35
N LEU A 179 -24.26 1.37 -8.54
CA LEU A 179 -23.74 2.73 -8.70
C LEU A 179 -24.81 3.73 -8.29
N ASN A 180 -24.47 4.69 -7.43
CA ASN A 180 -25.38 5.74 -7.02
C ASN A 180 -25.40 6.87 -8.07
N THR A 181 -26.20 6.67 -9.12
CA THR A 181 -26.34 7.63 -10.23
C THR A 181 -27.17 8.86 -9.87
N ASP A 182 -27.91 8.80 -8.76
CA ASP A 182 -28.73 9.92 -8.28
C ASP A 182 -27.86 11.01 -7.65
N LEU A 183 -26.73 10.62 -7.03
CA LEU A 183 -25.78 11.56 -6.42
C LEU A 183 -24.62 11.94 -7.35
N LEU A 184 -24.06 10.98 -8.11
CA LEU A 184 -22.98 11.24 -9.06
C LEU A 184 -23.38 10.84 -10.48
N SER A 185 -23.28 11.80 -11.41
CA SER A 185 -23.45 11.50 -12.83
C SER A 185 -22.34 10.58 -13.34
N LEU A 186 -22.65 9.78 -14.36
CA LEU A 186 -21.67 8.86 -14.98
C LEU A 186 -20.42 9.60 -15.50
N ALA A 187 -20.58 10.84 -15.98
CA ALA A 187 -19.47 11.68 -16.41
C ALA A 187 -18.56 12.08 -15.23
N ALA A 188 -19.14 12.42 -14.08
CA ALA A 188 -18.39 12.74 -12.87
C ALA A 188 -17.61 11.52 -12.36
N ILE A 189 -18.23 10.33 -12.36
CA ILE A 189 -17.57 9.07 -11.95
C ILE A 189 -16.34 8.80 -12.82
N LYS A 190 -16.48 8.91 -14.14
CA LYS A 190 -15.36 8.74 -15.08
C LYS A 190 -14.25 9.77 -14.83
N PHE A 191 -14.62 11.03 -14.59
CA PHE A 191 -13.67 12.08 -14.29
C PHE A 191 -12.89 11.80 -12.99
N PHE A 192 -13.56 11.42 -11.91
CA PHE A 192 -12.90 11.09 -10.64
C PHE A 192 -12.01 9.86 -10.75
N ASN A 193 -12.49 8.78 -11.38
CA ASN A 193 -11.71 7.57 -11.62
C ASN A 193 -10.43 7.85 -12.43
N LEU A 194 -10.55 8.61 -13.52
CA LEU A 194 -9.40 9.00 -14.34
C LEU A 194 -8.43 9.90 -13.57
N THR A 195 -8.95 10.87 -12.83
CA THR A 195 -8.14 11.80 -12.02
C THR A 195 -7.37 11.06 -10.94
N GLN A 196 -8.04 10.17 -10.18
CA GLN A 196 -7.39 9.32 -9.19
C GLN A 196 -6.31 8.47 -9.85
N ALA A 197 -6.61 7.80 -10.96
CA ALA A 197 -5.62 6.97 -11.64
C ALA A 197 -4.38 7.76 -12.09
N VAL A 198 -4.56 8.92 -12.71
CA VAL A 198 -3.42 9.74 -13.17
C VAL A 198 -2.63 10.30 -11.99
N VAL A 199 -3.31 10.89 -11.02
CA VAL A 199 -2.67 11.65 -9.93
C VAL A 199 -2.12 10.75 -8.82
N VAL A 200 -2.81 9.65 -8.49
CA VAL A 200 -2.43 8.74 -7.39
C VAL A 200 -1.59 7.57 -7.87
N ILE A 201 -1.71 7.14 -9.14
CA ILE A 201 -0.99 5.97 -9.65
C ILE A 201 0.11 6.38 -10.63
N VAL A 202 -0.24 7.02 -11.75
CA VAL A 202 0.71 7.29 -12.84
C VAL A 202 1.80 8.28 -12.45
N ILE A 203 1.44 9.45 -11.95
CA ILE A 203 2.41 10.48 -11.55
C ILE A 203 3.36 9.95 -10.47
N PRO A 204 2.89 9.30 -9.38
CA PRO A 204 3.76 8.69 -8.39
C PRO A 204 4.71 7.64 -8.94
N CYS A 205 4.27 6.79 -9.87
CA CYS A 205 5.14 5.82 -10.52
C CYS A 205 6.29 6.50 -11.29
N ILE A 206 5.99 7.57 -12.04
CA ILE A 206 7.00 8.35 -12.76
C ILE A 206 7.97 9.00 -11.75
N CYS A 207 7.45 9.63 -10.69
CA CYS A 207 8.28 10.22 -9.64
C CYS A 207 9.20 9.19 -8.98
N MET A 208 8.68 7.99 -8.68
CA MET A 208 9.44 6.89 -8.09
C MET A 208 10.62 6.48 -8.97
N ILE A 209 10.38 6.30 -10.28
CA ILE A 209 11.41 5.98 -11.26
C ILE A 209 12.49 7.07 -11.26
N LEU A 210 12.10 8.34 -11.35
CA LEU A 210 13.04 9.45 -11.44
C LEU A 210 13.88 9.63 -10.17
N VAL A 211 13.27 9.53 -8.99
CA VAL A 211 13.96 9.70 -7.70
C VAL A 211 14.95 8.56 -7.47
N ASN A 212 14.52 7.31 -7.65
CA ASN A 212 15.39 6.16 -7.41
C ASN A 212 16.49 6.03 -8.45
N HIS A 213 16.25 6.42 -9.70
CA HIS A 213 17.30 6.51 -10.72
C HIS A 213 18.38 7.53 -10.32
N LYS A 214 17.97 8.75 -9.95
CA LYS A 214 18.89 9.79 -9.46
C LYS A 214 19.64 9.35 -8.19
N HIS A 215 18.98 8.59 -7.32
CA HIS A 215 19.61 8.08 -6.11
C HIS A 215 20.65 7.02 -6.42
N ALA A 216 20.36 6.09 -7.34
CA ALA A 216 21.32 5.09 -7.78
C ALA A 216 22.55 5.74 -8.43
N ASP A 217 22.36 6.76 -9.28
CA ASP A 217 23.47 7.48 -9.92
C ASP A 217 24.34 8.22 -8.88
N LEU A 218 23.71 8.83 -7.88
CA LEU A 218 24.43 9.46 -6.78
C LEU A 218 25.28 8.44 -6.00
N ILE A 219 24.75 7.26 -5.71
CA ILE A 219 25.49 6.18 -5.02
C ILE A 219 26.65 5.67 -5.89
N ARG A 220 26.48 5.54 -7.20
CA ARG A 220 27.55 5.13 -8.13
C ARG A 220 28.65 6.18 -8.26
N SER A 221 28.31 7.46 -8.17
CA SER A 221 29.27 8.55 -8.35
C SER A 221 30.28 8.71 -7.20
N ASP A 222 30.11 7.97 -6.09
CA ASP A 222 30.95 8.01 -4.89
C ASP A 222 31.15 9.41 -4.26
N VAL A 223 30.38 10.42 -4.66
CA VAL A 223 30.30 11.76 -4.03
C VAL A 223 29.53 11.71 -2.69
N PHE A 224 29.57 10.56 -2.02
CA PHE A 224 28.90 10.34 -0.75
C PHE A 224 29.71 11.01 0.36
N PRO A 225 29.13 11.94 1.13
CA PRO A 225 29.76 12.42 2.36
C PRO A 225 29.71 11.28 3.38
N THR A 226 30.74 10.45 3.39
CA THR A 226 30.95 9.50 4.48
C THR A 226 31.26 10.32 5.73
N SER A 227 30.31 10.35 6.66
CA SER A 227 30.58 10.89 7.98
C SER A 227 31.70 10.07 8.64
N SER A 228 32.45 10.69 9.55
CA SER A 228 33.58 10.06 10.26
C SER A 228 33.22 8.81 11.09
N TYR A 229 31.91 8.50 11.22
CA TYR A 229 31.31 7.43 12.00
C TYR A 229 30.39 6.55 11.14
N SER A 230 30.94 5.52 10.51
CA SER A 230 30.16 4.39 9.96
C SER A 230 30.36 3.15 10.86
N GLU A 231 29.34 2.30 11.03
CA GLU A 231 29.48 1.02 11.77
C GLU A 231 30.56 0.13 11.13
N CYS A 232 30.79 0.28 9.82
CA CYS A 232 31.87 -0.39 9.10
C CYS A 232 33.26 0.02 9.60
N ARG A 233 33.42 1.17 10.27
CA ARG A 233 34.69 1.62 10.83
C ARG A 233 35.04 0.97 12.17
N GLU A 234 34.06 0.38 12.88
CA GLU A 234 34.26 -0.33 14.16
C GLU A 234 34.68 -1.80 13.99
N LEU A 235 34.48 -2.39 12.80
CA LEU A 235 34.85 -3.78 12.50
C LEU A 235 35.91 -3.81 11.40
N PHE A 236 37.02 -4.50 11.65
CA PHE A 236 38.34 -4.48 10.98
C PHE A 236 38.43 -4.75 9.44
N SER A 237 37.41 -4.45 8.62
CA SER A 237 37.55 -4.28 7.16
C SER A 237 36.54 -3.27 6.59
N VAL A 238 36.87 -1.99 6.75
CA VAL A 238 35.98 -0.84 6.44
C VAL A 238 35.55 -0.82 4.97
N GLU A 239 36.45 -1.18 4.06
CA GLU A 239 36.27 -1.06 2.61
C GLU A 239 35.28 -2.11 2.07
N ASN A 240 35.46 -3.38 2.43
CA ASN A 240 34.59 -4.49 2.03
C ASN A 240 33.16 -4.32 2.56
N CYS A 241 33.01 -3.81 3.79
CA CYS A 241 31.71 -3.57 4.42
C CYS A 241 30.94 -2.43 3.72
N LEU A 242 31.61 -1.33 3.39
CA LEU A 242 31.00 -0.18 2.74
C LEU A 242 30.58 -0.51 1.30
N GLU A 243 31.46 -1.15 0.54
CA GLU A 243 31.19 -1.57 -0.84
C GLU A 243 30.04 -2.58 -0.91
N SER A 244 30.00 -3.55 0.01
CA SER A 244 28.91 -4.54 0.09
C SER A 244 27.54 -3.87 0.32
N ARG A 245 27.47 -2.88 1.22
CA ARG A 245 26.23 -2.16 1.51
C ARG A 245 25.78 -1.28 0.35
N LYS A 246 26.71 -0.59 -0.32
CA LYS A 246 26.40 0.17 -1.54
C LYS A 246 25.82 -0.74 -2.63
N LYS A 247 26.43 -1.91 -2.86
CA LYS A 247 25.91 -2.92 -3.81
C LYS A 247 24.49 -3.37 -3.46
N LYS A 248 24.19 -3.59 -2.18
CA LYS A 248 22.82 -3.92 -1.73
C LYS A 248 21.82 -2.80 -2.03
N ILE A 249 22.15 -1.55 -1.71
CA ILE A 249 21.26 -0.43 -1.98
C ILE A 249 21.03 -0.26 -3.50
N LEU A 250 22.08 -0.39 -4.31
CA LEU A 250 21.99 -0.35 -5.78
C LEU A 250 21.14 -1.49 -6.36
N LEU A 251 21.02 -2.62 -5.66
CA LEU A 251 20.08 -3.70 -6.01
C LEU A 251 18.65 -3.40 -5.54
N TYR A 252 18.50 -2.88 -4.32
CA TYR A 252 17.18 -2.63 -3.72
C TYR A 252 16.42 -1.49 -4.39
N LEU A 253 17.10 -0.42 -4.83
CA LEU A 253 16.46 0.71 -5.49
C LEU A 253 15.69 0.34 -6.77
N PRO A 254 16.28 -0.35 -7.78
CA PRO A 254 15.55 -0.77 -8.96
C PRO A 254 14.49 -1.83 -8.65
N LEU A 255 14.75 -2.72 -7.69
CA LEU A 255 13.75 -3.72 -7.27
C LEU A 255 12.54 -3.05 -6.63
N LEU A 256 12.75 -2.05 -5.75
CA LEU A 256 11.71 -1.25 -5.14
C LEU A 256 10.88 -0.54 -6.23
N THR A 257 11.54 0.13 -7.17
CA THR A 257 10.86 0.79 -8.30
C THR A 257 10.05 -0.20 -9.12
N GLY A 258 10.63 -1.33 -9.51
CA GLY A 258 9.96 -2.36 -10.31
C GLY A 258 8.74 -2.93 -9.61
N CYS A 259 8.89 -3.36 -8.35
CA CYS A 259 7.78 -3.88 -7.54
C CYS A 259 6.68 -2.82 -7.34
N PHE A 260 7.05 -1.57 -7.04
CA PHE A 260 6.09 -0.49 -6.85
C PHE A 260 5.30 -0.21 -8.14
N VAL A 261 6.00 -0.02 -9.27
CA VAL A 261 5.37 0.32 -10.56
C VAL A 261 4.50 -0.84 -11.05
N VAL A 262 5.01 -2.07 -11.06
CA VAL A 262 4.26 -3.24 -11.57
C VAL A 262 2.99 -3.45 -10.73
N SER A 263 3.10 -3.43 -9.40
CA SER A 263 1.94 -3.68 -8.54
C SER A 263 0.86 -2.59 -8.66
N HIS A 264 1.26 -1.32 -8.72
CA HIS A 264 0.30 -0.21 -8.82
C HIS A 264 -0.25 -0.04 -10.25
N MET A 265 0.54 -0.27 -11.30
CA MET A 265 0.03 -0.26 -12.69
C MET A 265 -0.98 -1.38 -12.94
N LEU A 266 -0.82 -2.54 -12.32
CA LEU A 266 -1.83 -3.59 -12.41
C LEU A 266 -3.16 -3.15 -11.75
N SER A 267 -3.10 -2.38 -10.66
CA SER A 267 -4.31 -1.81 -10.04
C SER A 267 -4.99 -0.71 -10.86
N PHE A 268 -4.39 -0.25 -11.95
CA PHE A 268 -5.00 0.70 -12.90
C PHE A 268 -6.03 0.02 -13.83
N LEU A 269 -5.88 -1.29 -14.08
CA LEU A 269 -6.69 -2.00 -15.06
C LEU A 269 -8.20 -1.92 -14.78
N PRO A 270 -8.69 -2.06 -13.52
CA PRO A 270 -10.11 -1.88 -13.23
C PRO A 270 -10.65 -0.50 -13.64
N PHE A 271 -9.85 0.57 -13.54
CA PHE A 271 -10.24 1.92 -13.95
C PHE A 271 -10.30 2.08 -15.48
N LEU A 272 -9.44 1.38 -16.23
CA LEU A 272 -9.50 1.35 -17.69
C LEU A 272 -10.78 0.65 -18.19
N TYR A 273 -11.23 -0.37 -17.47
CA TYR A 273 -12.44 -1.12 -17.82
C TYR A 273 -13.72 -0.30 -17.62
N ASP A 274 -13.79 0.57 -16.59
CA ASP A 274 -14.88 1.56 -16.44
C ASP A 274 -14.95 2.55 -17.62
N LEU A 275 -13.82 2.76 -18.30
CA LEU A 275 -13.72 3.61 -19.48
C LEU A 275 -14.13 2.89 -20.77
N ILE A 276 -13.94 1.56 -20.82
CA ILE A 276 -14.16 0.70 -22.00
C ILE A 276 -15.04 -0.51 -21.60
N PRO A 277 -16.38 -0.35 -21.58
CA PRO A 277 -17.31 -1.39 -21.11
C PRO A 277 -17.30 -2.68 -21.92
N SER A 278 -16.80 -2.65 -23.16
CA SER A 278 -16.66 -3.82 -24.02
C SER A 278 -15.66 -4.85 -23.49
N LEU A 279 -14.88 -4.49 -22.47
CA LEU A 279 -13.96 -5.40 -21.78
C LEU A 279 -14.65 -6.22 -20.66
N TYR A 280 -15.94 -5.97 -20.34
CA TYR A 280 -16.66 -6.67 -19.28
C TYR A 280 -17.09 -8.09 -19.72
N GLU A 281 -16.11 -8.99 -19.79
CA GLU A 281 -16.36 -10.42 -20.00
C GLU A 281 -16.54 -11.18 -18.68
N TRP A 282 -17.04 -12.43 -18.75
CA TRP A 282 -17.27 -13.33 -17.60
C TRP A 282 -16.03 -13.57 -16.72
N GLY A 283 -14.83 -13.24 -17.19
CA GLY A 283 -13.55 -13.35 -16.47
C GLY A 283 -13.20 -12.17 -15.56
N PHE A 284 -13.89 -11.03 -15.66
CA PHE A 284 -13.46 -9.78 -15.04
C PHE A 284 -13.33 -9.82 -13.49
N PRO A 285 -14.27 -10.44 -12.74
CA PRO A 285 -14.12 -10.57 -11.29
C PRO A 285 -12.87 -11.35 -10.88
N TYR A 286 -12.49 -12.38 -11.64
CA TYR A 286 -11.27 -13.17 -11.39
C TYR A 286 -10.01 -12.32 -11.55
N VAL A 287 -9.97 -11.50 -12.61
CA VAL A 287 -8.84 -10.60 -12.89
C VAL A 287 -8.71 -9.57 -11.77
N ILE A 288 -9.79 -8.90 -11.36
CA ILE A 288 -9.75 -7.91 -10.27
C ILE A 288 -9.21 -8.53 -8.98
N THR A 289 -9.71 -9.70 -8.58
CA THR A 289 -9.25 -10.37 -7.36
C THR A 289 -7.76 -10.68 -7.40
N VAL A 290 -7.25 -11.21 -8.52
CA VAL A 290 -5.82 -11.50 -8.68
C VAL A 290 -5.00 -10.21 -8.62
N MET A 291 -5.43 -9.16 -9.31
CA MET A 291 -4.73 -7.87 -9.33
C MET A 291 -4.67 -7.21 -7.97
N ASN A 292 -5.77 -7.24 -7.21
CA ASN A 292 -5.78 -6.75 -5.83
C ASN A 292 -4.80 -7.53 -4.95
N SER A 293 -4.74 -8.87 -5.10
CA SER A 293 -3.77 -9.69 -4.37
C SER A 293 -2.31 -9.35 -4.74
N VAL A 294 -2.03 -9.08 -6.03
CA VAL A 294 -0.71 -8.64 -6.49
C VAL A 294 -0.37 -7.24 -5.96
N LEU A 295 -1.33 -6.31 -5.93
CA LEU A 295 -1.15 -4.99 -5.34
C LEU A 295 -0.75 -5.09 -3.86
N ILE A 296 -1.51 -5.87 -3.10
CA ILE A 296 -1.28 -6.10 -1.66
C ILE A 296 0.09 -6.75 -1.41
N THR A 297 0.48 -7.73 -2.22
CA THR A 297 1.83 -8.31 -2.19
C THR A 297 2.90 -7.25 -2.48
N GLY A 298 2.65 -6.41 -3.50
CA GLY A 298 3.55 -5.31 -3.88
C GLY A 298 3.76 -4.31 -2.76
N LYS A 299 2.71 -3.98 -1.98
CA LYS A 299 2.81 -3.11 -0.81
C LYS A 299 3.71 -3.70 0.29
N ILE A 300 3.61 -5.00 0.57
CA ILE A 300 4.50 -5.70 1.53
C ILE A 300 5.95 -5.62 1.06
N VAL A 301 6.20 -5.95 -0.20
CA VAL A 301 7.55 -5.95 -0.77
C VAL A 301 8.14 -4.53 -0.76
N THR A 302 7.33 -3.52 -1.12
CA THR A 302 7.72 -2.10 -1.09
C THR A 302 8.10 -1.66 0.32
N LEU A 303 7.31 -2.00 1.33
CA LEU A 303 7.61 -1.71 2.73
C LEU A 303 8.91 -2.38 3.19
N ALA A 304 9.09 -3.67 2.86
CA ALA A 304 10.28 -4.42 3.22
C ALA A 304 11.55 -3.84 2.58
N LEU A 305 11.50 -3.52 1.29
CA LEU A 305 12.64 -2.93 0.56
C LEU A 305 12.94 -1.51 1.06
N SER A 306 11.91 -0.70 1.30
CA SER A 306 12.08 0.65 1.88
C SER A 306 12.76 0.58 3.24
N SER A 307 12.34 -0.35 4.11
CA SER A 307 13.00 -0.60 5.39
C SER A 307 14.47 -0.99 5.24
N ARG A 308 14.79 -1.93 4.33
CA ARG A 308 16.18 -2.36 4.09
C ARG A 308 17.06 -1.23 3.58
N ILE A 309 16.57 -0.42 2.64
CA ILE A 309 17.28 0.77 2.14
C ILE A 309 17.54 1.75 3.28
N CYS A 310 16.51 2.07 4.08
CA CYS A 310 16.63 3.01 5.21
C CYS A 310 17.65 2.55 6.27
N GLN A 311 17.65 1.25 6.60
CA GLN A 311 18.61 0.66 7.52
C GLN A 311 20.03 0.69 6.97
N ASP A 312 20.23 0.25 5.72
CA ASP A 312 21.58 0.20 5.14
C ASP A 312 22.18 1.60 4.93
N LEU A 313 21.37 2.59 4.55
CA LEU A 313 21.77 3.99 4.50
C LEU A 313 22.15 4.54 5.89
N GLY A 314 21.35 4.27 6.92
CA GLY A 314 21.66 4.74 8.27
C GLY A 314 22.97 4.15 8.81
N ARG A 315 23.22 2.87 8.55
CA ARG A 315 24.47 2.20 8.94
C ARG A 315 25.69 2.65 8.12
N LEU A 316 25.50 3.24 6.94
CA LEU A 316 26.56 3.96 6.20
C LEU A 316 26.96 5.29 6.88
N GLY A 317 26.33 5.66 7.99
CA GLY A 317 26.67 6.86 8.75
C GLY A 317 25.88 8.10 8.32
N LEU A 318 24.86 7.94 7.47
CA LEU A 318 23.87 9.00 7.24
C LEU A 318 23.07 9.15 8.52
N THR A 319 23.19 10.31 9.16
CA THR A 319 22.58 10.57 10.45
C THR A 319 21.06 10.43 10.35
N SER A 320 20.49 9.69 11.30
CA SER A 320 19.14 9.95 11.76
C SER A 320 19.21 11.11 12.73
N TYR A 321 18.23 12.01 12.66
CA TYR A 321 17.90 12.90 13.76
C TYR A 321 17.84 12.10 15.06
#